data_AF-A0A285J3G1-F1
#
_entry.id   AF-A0A285J3G1-F1
#
_cell.length_a   1.000
_cell.length_b   1.000
_cell.length_c   1.000
_cell.angle_alpha   90.00
_cell.angle_beta   90.00
_cell.angle_gamma   90.00
#
_symmetry.space_group_name_H-M   'P 1'
#
loop_
_entity.id
_entity.type
_entity.pdbx_description
1 polymer ?
#
loop_
_entity_poly.entity_id
_entity_poly.type
_entity_poly.pdbx_seq_one_letter_code
_entity_poly.pdbx_strand_id
1 'polypeptide(L)' 'MERRVPLGNRKIAGATLTVSTMGGYSVSLDGTDIGYVHAGVGDEWHAYRRRADRPDEYLGHFAMDEAVGRIAHTP' A
#
# COMPACT_ATOMS: atom_id res chain seq x y z
N MET A 1 -7.96 -17.00 8.95
CA MET A 1 -7.07 -16.34 9.93
C MET A 1 -6.96 -14.89 9.53
N GLU A 2 -7.45 -13.96 10.35
CA GLU A 2 -7.26 -12.52 10.13
C GLU A 2 -5.78 -12.18 10.32
N ARG A 3 -5.15 -11.62 9.29
CA ARG A 3 -3.76 -11.19 9.34
C ARG A 3 -3.68 -9.90 10.17
N ARG A 4 -3.16 -9.98 11.41
CA ARG A 4 -2.82 -8.78 12.18
C ARG A 4 -1.73 -8.02 11.42
N VAL A 5 -2.06 -6.81 10.98
CA VAL A 5 -1.12 -5.87 10.37
C VAL A 5 0.00 -5.60 11.39
N PRO A 6 1.27 -5.95 11.12
CA PRO A 6 2.36 -5.66 12.05
C PRO A 6 2.43 -4.16 12.36
N LEU A 7 2.41 -3.83 13.65
CA LEU A 7 2.51 -2.47 14.16
C LEU A 7 3.92 -1.92 13.88
N GLY A 8 4.01 -0.89 13.04
CA GLY A 8 5.26 -0.17 12.79
C GLY A 8 5.35 0.40 11.37
N ASN A 9 6.09 1.50 11.24
CA ASN A 9 6.40 2.08 9.94
C ASN A 9 7.43 1.20 9.22
N ARG A 10 7.10 0.72 8.03
CA ARG A 10 8.03 -0.09 7.21
C ARG A 10 8.45 0.73 5.99
N LYS A 11 9.73 0.68 5.62
CA LYS A 11 10.22 1.26 4.36
C LYS A 11 10.34 0.18 3.30
N ILE A 12 9.70 0.39 2.15
CA ILE A 12 9.76 -0.50 0.98
C ILE A 12 9.86 0.40 -0.26
N ALA A 13 10.81 0.13 -1.16
CA ALA A 13 10.99 0.89 -2.40
C ALA A 13 11.08 2.43 -2.19
N GLY A 14 11.68 2.88 -1.09
CA GLY A 14 11.74 4.30 -0.70
C GLY A 14 10.45 4.85 -0.07
N ALA A 15 9.32 4.17 -0.22
CA ALA A 15 8.05 4.54 0.38
C ALA A 15 7.96 4.10 1.85
N THR A 16 7.30 4.91 2.66
CA THR A 16 6.96 4.65 4.05
C THR A 16 5.54 4.10 4.12
N LEU A 17 5.39 2.94 4.74
CA LEU A 17 4.11 2.32 5.03
C LEU A 17 3.67 2.71 6.44
N THR A 18 2.49 3.30 6.59
CA THR A 18 1.90 3.62 7.89
C THR A 18 0.66 2.79 8.10
N VAL A 19 0.54 2.12 9.25
CA VAL A 19 -0.60 1.26 9.57
C VAL A 19 -1.89 2.07 9.53
N SER A 20 -2.88 1.59 8.78
CA SER A 20 -4.24 2.14 8.77
C SER A 20 -5.15 1.33 9.69
N THR A 21 -6.07 2.00 10.37
CA THR A 21 -7.10 1.38 11.23
C THR A 21 -8.06 0.47 10.46
N MET A 22 -8.08 0.54 9.13
CA MET A 22 -8.96 -0.26 8.27
C MET A 22 -8.36 -1.60 7.80
N GLY A 23 -7.28 -2.09 8.43
CA GLY A 23 -6.68 -3.39 8.06
C GLY A 23 -5.74 -3.32 6.86
N GLY A 24 -4.96 -2.24 6.76
CA GLY A 24 -4.04 -1.99 5.65
C GLY A 24 -2.87 -1.09 6.02
N TYR A 25 -2.17 -0.58 5.00
CA TYR A 25 -1.15 0.46 5.14
C TYR A 25 -1.42 1.60 4.16
N SER A 26 -1.32 2.86 4.61
CA SER A 26 -1.09 3.96 3.67
C SER A 26 0.36 3.93 3.20
N VAL A 27 0.59 4.33 1.95
CA VAL A 27 1.90 4.33 1.30
C VAL A 27 2.25 5.77 0.96
N SER A 28 3.32 6.28 1.57
CA SER A 28 3.77 7.65 1.35
C SER A 28 5.21 7.70 0.85
N LEU A 29 5.49 8.52 -0.16
CA LEU A 29 6.84 8.74 -0.69
C LEU A 29 7.20 10.22 -0.48
N ASP A 30 8.36 10.47 0.14
CA ASP A 30 8.82 11.82 0.51
C ASP A 30 7.76 12.68 1.22
N GLY A 31 6.96 12.03 2.09
CA GLY A 31 5.88 12.67 2.85
C GLY A 31 4.57 12.89 2.08
N THR A 32 4.53 12.55 0.79
CA THR A 32 3.32 12.60 -0.03
C THR A 32 2.59 11.27 0.02
N ASP A 33 1.30 11.28 0.33
CA ASP A 33 0.45 10.08 0.30
C ASP A 33 0.11 9.70 -1.14
N ILE A 34 0.70 8.61 -1.62
CA ILE A 34 0.63 8.17 -3.04
C ILE A 34 -0.31 6.97 -3.25
N GLY A 35 -0.83 6.38 -2.17
CA GLY A 35 -1.74 5.25 -2.26
C GLY A 35 -1.87 4.47 -0.95
N TYR A 36 -2.44 3.29 -1.04
CA TYR A 36 -2.60 2.40 0.10
C TYR A 36 -2.68 0.95 -0.36
N VAL A 37 -2.39 0.05 0.58
CA VAL A 37 -2.60 -1.38 0.44
C VAL A 37 -3.56 -1.89 1.50
N HIS A 38 -4.43 -2.82 1.12
CA HIS A 38 -5.40 -3.49 1.99
C HIS A 38 -5.13 -5.00 1.98
N ALA A 39 -5.19 -5.64 3.14
CA ALA A 39 -4.98 -7.08 3.28
C ALA A 39 -5.98 -7.88 2.42
N GLY A 40 -5.47 -8.71 1.51
CA GLY A 40 -6.28 -9.62 0.71
C GLY A 40 -6.35 -11.02 1.31
N VAL A 41 -6.58 -12.01 0.46
CA VAL A 41 -6.58 -13.44 0.84
C VAL A 41 -5.13 -13.97 0.86
N GLY A 42 -4.77 -14.69 1.93
CA GLY A 42 -3.44 -15.31 2.04
C GLY A 42 -2.33 -14.28 2.21
N ASP A 43 -1.32 -14.32 1.33
CA ASP A 43 -0.17 -13.43 1.35
C ASP A 43 -0.27 -12.20 0.42
N GLU A 44 -1.44 -12.03 -0.18
CA GLU A 44 -1.69 -10.99 -1.16
C GLU A 44 -2.30 -9.72 -0.55
N TRP A 45 -2.01 -8.60 -1.19
CA TRP A 45 -2.40 -7.26 -0.81
C TRP A 45 -3.00 -6.55 -2.01
N HIS A 46 -4.20 -5.99 -1.83
CA HIS A 46 -4.82 -5.13 -2.81
C HIS A 46 -4.11 -3.79 -2.84
N ALA A 47 -3.61 -3.38 -4.00
CA ALA A 47 -2.87 -2.14 -4.19
C ALA A 47 -3.75 -1.08 -4.85
N TYR A 48 -3.77 0.12 -4.25
CA TYR A 48 -4.49 1.28 -4.77
C TYR A 48 -3.53 2.46 -4.86
N ARG A 49 -3.50 3.12 -6.01
CA ARG A 49 -2.77 4.37 -6.22
C ARG A 49 -3.72 5.54 -6.11
N ARG A 50 -3.24 6.59 -5.44
CA ARG A 50 -3.91 7.88 -5.39
C ARG A 50 -3.42 8.77 -6.52
N ARG A 51 -4.33 9.21 -7.38
CA ARG A 51 -4.08 10.25 -8.40
C ARG A 51 -4.98 11.45 -8.13
N ALA A 52 -4.58 12.62 -8.63
CA ALA A 52 -5.32 13.86 -8.45
C ALA A 52 -6.73 13.81 -9.08
N ASP A 53 -6.87 13.09 -10.19
CA ASP A 53 -8.12 12.87 -10.93
C ASP A 53 -8.86 11.60 -10.51
N ARG A 54 -8.15 10.62 -9.92
CA ARG A 54 -8.68 9.33 -9.48
C ARG A 54 -8.07 8.93 -8.14
N PRO A 55 -8.76 9.20 -7.01
CA PRO A 55 -8.18 8.98 -5.69
C PRO A 55 -7.94 7.50 -5.34
N ASP A 56 -8.63 6.58 -6.03
CA ASP A 56 -8.58 5.13 -5.79
C ASP A 56 -8.41 4.35 -7.12
N GLU A 57 -7.25 4.47 -7.75
CA GLU A 57 -6.91 3.62 -8.89
C GLU A 57 -6.46 2.24 -8.41
N TYR A 58 -7.30 1.23 -8.57
CA TYR A 58 -6.94 -0.15 -8.26
C TYR A 58 -5.90 -0.69 -9.23
N LEU A 59 -4.77 -1.16 -8.70
CA LEU A 59 -3.65 -1.70 -9.49
C LEU A 59 -3.65 -3.23 -9.57
N GLY A 60 -4.39 -3.91 -8.68
CA GLY A 60 -4.43 -5.38 -8.58
C GLY A 60 -4.12 -5.89 -7.17
N HIS A 61 -3.87 -7.19 -7.06
CA HIS A 61 -3.46 -7.87 -5.83
C HIS A 61 -2.09 -8.51 -6.02
N PHE A 62 -1.17 -8.27 -5.09
CA PHE A 62 0.23 -8.70 -5.19
C PHE A 62 0.80 -9.03 -3.82
N ALA A 63 2.00 -9.61 -3.77
CA ALA A 63 2.79 -9.62 -2.55
C ALA A 63 3.09 -8.18 -2.09
N MET A 64 3.25 -7.97 -0.78
CA MET A 64 3.44 -6.63 -0.18
C MET A 64 4.50 -5.78 -0.90
N ASP A 65 5.70 -6.34 -1.13
CA ASP A 65 6.81 -5.57 -1.69
C ASP A 65 6.52 -5.16 -3.16
N GLU A 66 5.85 -6.02 -3.92
CA GLU A 66 5.41 -5.71 -5.29
C GLU A 66 4.26 -4.70 -5.31
N ALA A 67 3.28 -4.85 -4.41
CA ALA A 67 2.16 -3.92 -4.28
C ALA A 67 2.68 -2.49 -4.03
N VAL A 68 3.59 -2.32 -3.08
CA VAL A 68 4.21 -1.02 -2.78
C VAL A 68 5.06 -0.55 -3.95
N GLY A 69 5.86 -1.42 -4.57
CA GLY A 69 6.66 -1.08 -5.73
C GLY A 69 5.82 -0.54 -6.88
N ARG A 70 4.66 -1.13 -7.17
CA ARG A 70 3.73 -0.65 -8.22
C ARG A 70 3.03 0.66 -7.86
N ILE A 71 2.80 0.93 -6.58
CA ILE A 71 2.28 2.23 -6.12
C ILE A 71 3.37 3.31 -6.26
N ALA A 72 4.61 3.00 -5.88
CA ALA A 72 5.74 3.93 -5.89
C ALA A 72 6.35 4.18 -7.27
N HIS A 73 6.26 3.22 -8.19
CA HIS A 73 6.65 3.39 -9.59
C HIS A 73 5.51 3.99 -10.40
N THR A 74 5.47 5.32 -10.39
CA THR A 74 4.84 6.11 -11.45
C THR A 74 5.83 6.24 -12.60
N PRO A 75 5.44 6.04 -13.87
CA PRO A 75 6.16 6.68 -14.97
C PRO A 75 6.12 8.21 -14.83
#